data_AF-A0A7C4UAG5-F1
#
_entry.id   AF-A0A7C4UAG5-F1
#
_cell.length_a   1.000
_cell.length_b   1.000
_cell.length_c   1.000
_cell.angle_alpha   90.00
_cell.angle_beta   90.00
_cell.angle_gamma   90.00
#
_symmetry.space_group_name_H-M   'P 1'
#
loop_
_entity.id
_entity.type
_entity.pdbx_description
1 polymer ?
#
loop_
_entity_poly.entity_id
_entity_poly.type
_entity_poly.pdbx_seq_one_letter_code
_entity_poly.pdbx_strand_id
1 'polypeptide(L)'
;KFILVGENVLNFHSDGKDYYEELFEEVTDENGWVVCLNMPEQTQYDFKHAHLNRYIELMQLDNWRTYKPFHLYKKIDSELAARLGF
;
A
#
# COMPACT_ATOMS: atom_id res chain seq x y z
N LYS A 1 8.84 -0.53 6.23
CA LYS A 1 7.68 0.35 5.95
C LYS A 1 7.87 1.04 4.61
N PHE A 2 6.91 0.96 3.71
CA PHE A 2 7.04 1.44 2.34
C PHE A 2 5.77 2.13 1.83
N ILE A 3 5.94 3.21 1.07
CA ILE A 3 4.86 3.91 0.36
C ILE A 3 5.16 3.81 -1.13
N LEU A 4 4.31 3.11 -1.87
CA LEU A 4 4.34 3.00 -3.31
C LEU A 4 3.36 4.02 -3.89
N VAL A 5 3.81 4.94 -4.75
CA VAL A 5 2.91 5.90 -5.40
C VAL A 5 2.37 5.28 -6.69
N GLY A 6 1.09 4.89 -6.69
CA GLY A 6 0.43 4.16 -7.78
C GLY A 6 -0.30 5.04 -8.80
N GLU A 7 -0.35 6.36 -8.60
CA GLU A 7 -1.20 7.28 -9.39
C GLU A 7 -1.00 7.23 -10.92
N ASN A 8 0.19 6.84 -11.37
CA ASN A 8 0.56 6.76 -12.78
C ASN A 8 0.73 5.30 -13.26
N VAL A 9 0.35 4.32 -12.44
CA VAL A 9 0.36 2.91 -12.82
C VAL A 9 -0.97 2.61 -13.48
N LEU A 10 -1.01 2.69 -14.81
CA LEU A 10 -2.24 2.49 -15.58
C LEU A 10 -2.57 1.02 -15.80
N ASN A 11 -1.55 0.18 -15.94
CA ASN A 11 -1.68 -1.26 -16.15
C ASN A 11 -0.88 -2.00 -15.08
N PHE A 12 -1.47 -3.02 -14.49
CA PHE A 12 -0.83 -3.88 -13.51
C PHE A 12 -0.93 -5.33 -13.93
N HIS A 13 0.21 -6.02 -13.96
CA HIS A 13 0.27 -7.45 -14.18
C HIS A 13 0.86 -8.08 -12.93
N SER A 14 0.05 -8.88 -12.25
CA SER A 14 0.54 -9.68 -11.13
C SER A 14 1.37 -10.84 -11.68
N ASP A 15 2.54 -11.05 -11.10
CA ASP A 15 3.23 -12.33 -11.15
C ASP A 15 2.66 -13.26 -10.05
N GLY A 16 3.31 -14.39 -9.79
CA GLY A 16 3.02 -15.26 -8.65
C GLY A 16 2.89 -14.50 -7.32
N LYS A 17 2.03 -15.01 -6.44
CA LYS A 17 1.73 -14.39 -5.13
C LYS A 17 2.91 -14.47 -4.16
N ASP A 18 3.74 -15.48 -4.30
CA ASP A 18 4.83 -15.84 -3.39
C ASP A 18 5.77 -14.65 -3.12
N TYR A 19 6.08 -13.83 -4.14
CA TYR A 19 6.90 -12.63 -3.98
C TYR A 19 6.26 -11.54 -3.10
N TYR A 20 4.95 -11.39 -3.17
CA TYR A 20 4.22 -10.41 -2.35
C TYR A 20 4.05 -10.90 -0.91
N GLU A 21 3.93 -12.21 -0.75
CA GLU A 21 3.84 -12.86 0.55
C GLU A 21 5.18 -12.76 1.30
N GLU A 22 6.29 -13.13 0.67
CA GLU A 22 7.64 -12.98 1.23
C GLU A 22 7.92 -11.52 1.64
N LEU A 23 7.61 -10.56 0.76
CA LEU A 23 7.73 -9.14 1.08
C LEU A 23 6.88 -8.74 2.29
N PHE A 24 5.64 -9.25 2.39
CA PHE A 24 4.75 -8.94 3.50
C PHE A 24 5.27 -9.50 4.82
N GLU A 25 5.77 -10.74 4.81
CA GLU A 25 6.37 -11.37 5.99
C GLU A 25 7.58 -10.58 6.48
N GLU A 26 8.57 -10.31 5.61
CA GLU A 26 9.77 -9.54 5.96
C GLU A 26 9.43 -8.16 6.54
N VAL A 27 8.46 -7.47 5.92
CA VAL A 27 8.06 -6.13 6.37
C VAL A 27 7.30 -6.20 7.70
N THR A 28 6.47 -7.21 7.91
CA THR A 28 5.65 -7.34 9.12
C THR A 28 6.49 -7.76 10.32
N ASP A 29 7.49 -8.62 10.13
CA ASP A 29 8.45 -9.03 11.17
C ASP A 29 9.23 -7.83 11.74
N GLU A 30 9.43 -6.79 10.93
CA GLU A 30 10.03 -5.51 11.33
C GLU A 30 9.00 -4.45 11.76
N ASN A 31 7.79 -4.88 12.17
CA ASN A 31 6.65 -4.02 12.55
C ASN A 31 6.31 -2.97 11.48
N GLY A 32 6.49 -3.33 10.22
CA GLY A 32 6.28 -2.48 9.07
C GLY A 32 4.97 -2.72 8.34
N TRP A 33 4.76 -1.94 7.29
CA TRP A 33 3.64 -2.04 6.38
C TRP A 33 4.06 -1.60 4.97
N VAL A 34 3.31 -2.03 3.97
CA VAL A 34 3.42 -1.55 2.58
C VAL A 34 2.07 -0.96 2.18
N VAL A 35 2.08 0.29 1.71
CA VAL A 35 0.89 0.98 1.20
C VAL A 35 1.12 1.34 -0.25
N CYS A 36 0.15 1.05 -1.12
CA CYS A 36 0.06 1.63 -2.44
C CYS A 36 -0.95 2.79 -2.45
N LEU A 37 -0.43 3.99 -2.68
CA LEU A 37 -1.14 5.25 -2.62
C LEU A 37 -1.69 5.63 -3.99
N ASN A 38 -2.99 5.93 -4.04
CA ASN A 38 -3.68 6.48 -5.20
C ASN A 38 -3.58 5.62 -6.47
N MET A 39 -3.51 4.29 -6.35
CA MET A 39 -3.62 3.42 -7.53
C MET A 39 -4.98 3.68 -8.24
N PRO A 40 -5.02 3.89 -9.57
CA PRO A 40 -6.26 4.08 -10.31
C PRO A 40 -7.24 2.93 -10.10
N GLU A 41 -8.54 3.24 -10.03
CA GLU A 41 -9.59 2.23 -9.77
C GLU A 41 -9.55 1.07 -10.78
N GLN A 42 -9.32 1.38 -12.05
CA GLN A 42 -9.19 0.38 -13.11
C GLN A 42 -8.04 -0.60 -12.82
N THR A 43 -6.89 -0.08 -12.40
CA THR A 43 -5.70 -0.89 -12.07
C THR A 43 -5.89 -1.67 -10.76
N GLN A 44 -6.62 -1.12 -9.80
CA GLN A 44 -6.96 -1.82 -8.56
C GLN A 44 -7.81 -3.07 -8.82
N TYR A 45 -8.59 -3.12 -9.91
CA TYR A 45 -9.41 -4.27 -10.25
C TYR A 45 -8.55 -5.53 -10.35
N ASP A 46 -7.50 -5.50 -11.17
CA ASP A 46 -6.58 -6.63 -11.36
C ASP A 46 -5.82 -6.96 -10.08
N PHE A 47 -5.40 -5.93 -9.34
CA PHE A 47 -4.71 -6.07 -8.06
C PHE A 47 -5.55 -6.83 -7.02
N LYS A 48 -6.83 -6.48 -6.91
CA LYS A 48 -7.78 -7.12 -5.99
C LYS A 48 -8.20 -8.51 -6.47
N HIS A 49 -8.32 -8.72 -7.78
CA HIS A 49 -8.58 -10.06 -8.35
C HIS A 49 -7.46 -11.04 -8.03
N ALA A 50 -6.21 -10.57 -8.04
CA ALA A 50 -5.06 -11.34 -7.59
C ALA A 50 -4.97 -11.49 -6.06
N HIS A 51 -5.89 -10.88 -5.30
CA HIS A 51 -5.90 -10.83 -3.83
C HIS A 51 -4.63 -10.21 -3.21
N LEU A 52 -3.91 -9.37 -3.96
CA LEU A 52 -2.67 -8.75 -3.48
C LEU A 52 -2.90 -7.64 -2.46
N ASN A 53 -4.13 -7.13 -2.39
CA ASN A 53 -4.55 -6.18 -1.36
C ASN A 53 -4.57 -6.76 0.06
N ARG A 54 -4.25 -8.06 0.23
CA ARG A 54 -3.99 -8.71 1.52
C ARG A 54 -2.57 -8.45 2.03
N TYR A 55 -1.63 -8.21 1.11
CA TYR A 55 -0.21 -8.02 1.40
C TYR A 55 0.19 -6.54 1.31
N ILE A 56 -0.44 -5.79 0.40
CA ILE A 56 -0.19 -4.37 0.19
C ILE A 56 -1.50 -3.60 0.36
N GLU A 57 -1.53 -2.69 1.31
CA GLU A 57 -2.73 -1.89 1.59
C GLU A 57 -2.96 -0.85 0.48
N LEU A 58 -4.18 -0.78 -0.04
CA LEU A 58 -4.58 0.25 -1.01
C LEU A 58 -5.13 1.46 -0.27
N MET A 59 -4.51 2.63 -0.45
CA MET A 59 -4.91 3.86 0.22
C MET A 59 -5.17 4.99 -0.78
N GLN A 60 -6.20 5.79 -0.52
CA GLN A 60 -6.52 7.00 -1.28
C GLN A 60 -6.24 8.23 -0.41
N LEU A 61 -5.39 9.12 -0.91
CA LEU A 61 -4.98 10.38 -0.28
C LEU A 61 -4.54 11.36 -1.38
N ASP A 62 -5.49 12.08 -1.98
CA ASP A 62 -5.22 12.95 -3.13
C ASP A 62 -4.22 14.08 -2.82
N ASN A 63 -4.27 14.62 -1.59
CA ASN A 63 -3.44 15.75 -1.17
C ASN A 63 -2.07 15.33 -0.60
N TRP A 64 -1.61 14.11 -0.84
CA TRP A 64 -0.37 13.58 -0.26
C TRP A 64 0.87 14.45 -0.53
N ARG A 65 0.92 15.12 -1.69
CA ARG A 65 2.01 16.02 -2.09
C ARG A 65 2.14 17.28 -1.22
N THR A 66 1.10 17.63 -0.47
CA THR A 66 1.14 18.78 0.43
C THR A 66 1.90 18.48 1.72
N TYR A 67 2.13 17.20 2.02
CA TYR A 67 2.85 16.77 3.20
C TYR A 67 4.35 16.66 2.91
N LYS A 68 5.16 17.09 3.89
CA LYS A 68 6.57 16.67 3.92
C LYS A 68 6.65 15.16 4.12
N PRO A 69 7.69 14.47 3.62
CA PRO A 69 7.81 13.01 3.72
C PRO A 69 7.56 12.45 5.12
N PHE A 70 8.11 13.09 6.16
CA PHE A 70 7.91 12.68 7.55
C PHE A 70 6.44 12.77 8.00
N HIS A 71 5.72 13.84 7.63
CA HIS A 71 4.31 14.00 7.99
C HIS A 71 3.40 13.04 7.23
N LEU A 72 3.70 12.79 5.95
CA LEU A 72 2.98 11.80 5.16
C LEU A 72 3.10 10.41 5.80
N TYR A 73 4.34 10.02 6.12
CA TYR A 73 4.61 8.77 6.82
C TYR A 73 3.84 8.67 8.13
N LYS A 74 3.89 9.70 8.99
CA LYS A 74 3.19 9.69 10.28
C LYS A 74 1.68 9.58 10.12
N LYS A 75 1.11 10.28 9.14
CA LYS A 75 -0.33 10.21 8.83
C LYS A 75 -0.76 8.79 8.45
N ILE A 76 -0.04 8.17 7.53
CA ILE A 76 -0.34 6.80 7.08
C ILE A 76 -0.19 5.81 8.24
N ASP A 77 0.89 5.94 9.02
CA ASP A 77 1.15 5.08 10.18
C ASP A 77 0.00 5.15 11.21
N SER A 78 -0.49 6.35 11.51
CA SER A 78 -1.63 6.55 12.42
C SER A 78 -2.93 5.98 11.86
N GLU A 79 -3.21 6.14 10.56
CA GLU A 79 -4.42 5.59 9.93
C GLU A 79 -4.43 4.06 9.94
N LEU A 80 -3.28 3.43 9.70
CA LEU A 80 -3.16 1.98 9.75
C LEU A 80 -3.31 1.44 11.18
N ALA A 81 -2.68 2.10 12.16
CA ALA A 81 -2.81 1.72 13.57
C ALA A 81 -4.27 1.80 14.05
N ALA A 82 -4.99 2.87 13.67
CA ALA A 82 -6.39 3.06 14.05
C ALA A 82 -7.32 1.98 13.48
N ARG A 83 -7.04 1.46 12.28
CA ARG A 83 -7.82 0.37 11.67
C ARG A 83 -7.63 -0.97 12.38
N LEU A 84 -6.46 -1.19 12.98
CA LEU A 84 -6.14 -2.40 13.73
C LEU A 84 -6.63 -2.37 15.19
N GLY A 85 -7.27 -1.27 15.62
CA GLY A 85 -7.96 -1.19 16.91
C GLY A 85 -7.08 -0.81 18.10
N PHE A 86 -6.01 -0.02 17.88
CA PHE A 86 -5.25 0.64 18.95
C PHE A 86 -5.60 2.11 19.10
#